data_AF-A0A429BJX7-F1
#
_entry.id   AF-A0A429BJX7-F1
#
_cell.length_a   1.000
_cell.length_b   1.000
_cell.length_c   1.000
_cell.angle_alpha   90.00
_cell.angle_beta   90.00
_cell.angle_gamma   90.00
#
_symmetry.space_group_name_H-M   'P 1'
#
loop_
_entity.id
_entity.type
_entity.pdbx_description
1 polymer ?
#
loop_
_entity_poly.entity_id
_entity_poly.type
_entity_poly.pdbx_seq_one_letter_code
_entity_poly.pdbx_strand_id
1 'polypeptide(L)'
;MSEMLTIVKQLGQLSRDLDDAVNKLADLEFLAIEAEGEFKVAFAKAFREATGSVEDRKQVAVMQTDPLWRTHEKGAAAVRLQKEHIKALHARIDVGRTIQSTARAEMQMAGGTL
;
A
#
# COMPACT_ATOMS: atom_id res chain seq x y z
N MET A 1 3.39 -22.62 27.94
CA MET A 1 2.52 -21.45 28.23
C MET A 1 3.05 -20.14 27.62
N SER A 2 4.36 -19.87 27.66
CA SER A 2 4.99 -18.65 27.13
C SER A 2 4.77 -18.44 25.61
N GLU A 3 4.97 -19.47 24.78
CA GLU A 3 4.89 -19.34 23.31
C GLU A 3 3.49 -19.04 22.76
N MET A 4 2.45 -19.67 23.31
CA MET A 4 1.08 -19.39 22.90
C MET A 4 0.67 -17.95 23.20
N LEU A 5 1.12 -17.42 24.34
CA LEU A 5 0.93 -16.01 24.68
C LEU A 5 1.68 -15.09 23.72
N THR A 6 2.88 -15.48 23.29
CA THR A 6 3.65 -14.75 22.27
C THR A 6 2.93 -14.72 20.92
N ILE A 7 2.40 -15.86 20.44
CA ILE A 7 1.64 -15.91 19.18
C ILE A 7 0.39 -15.03 19.25
N VAL A 8 -0.36 -15.06 20.34
CA VAL A 8 -1.55 -14.21 20.53
C VAL A 8 -1.16 -12.72 20.53
N LYS A 9 -0.07 -12.35 21.20
CA LYS A 9 0.43 -10.96 21.18
C LYS A 9 0.85 -10.53 19.78
N GLN A 10 1.56 -11.38 19.04
CA GLN A 10 2.00 -11.10 17.67
C GLN A 10 0.81 -10.96 16.71
N LEU A 11 -0.18 -11.86 16.79
CA LEU A 11 -1.42 -11.73 16.01
C LEU A 11 -2.17 -10.44 16.34
N GLY A 12 -2.27 -10.10 17.61
CA GLY A 12 -2.88 -8.83 18.04
C GLY A 12 -2.14 -7.60 17.52
N GLN A 13 -0.81 -7.66 17.42
CA GLN A 13 -0.02 -6.59 16.82
C GLN A 13 -0.25 -6.51 15.31
N LEU A 14 -0.19 -7.64 14.59
CA LEU A 14 -0.43 -7.69 13.15
C LEU A 14 -1.81 -7.16 12.76
N SER A 15 -2.84 -7.40 13.58
CA SER A 15 -4.16 -6.82 13.35
C SER A 15 -4.15 -5.29 13.45
N ARG A 16 -3.47 -4.72 14.45
CA ARG A 16 -3.33 -3.25 14.56
C ARG A 16 -2.52 -2.67 13.40
N ASP A 17 -1.42 -3.32 13.05
CA ASP A 17 -0.59 -2.92 11.90
C ASP A 17 -1.41 -2.94 10.61
N LEU A 18 -2.33 -3.90 10.46
CA LEU A 18 -3.25 -3.98 9.32
C LEU A 18 -4.24 -2.82 9.31
N ASP A 19 -4.86 -2.49 10.44
CA ASP A 19 -5.77 -1.35 10.54
C ASP A 19 -5.06 -0.04 10.19
N ASP A 20 -3.85 0.16 10.74
CA ASP A 20 -3.00 1.33 10.42
C ASP A 20 -2.62 1.36 8.94
N ALA A 21 -2.30 0.19 8.36
CA ALA A 21 -1.97 0.08 6.95
C ALA A 21 -3.15 0.41 6.02
N VAL A 22 -4.38 0.06 6.42
CA VAL A 22 -5.61 0.39 5.68
C VAL A 22 -5.90 1.89 5.77
N ASN A 23 -5.79 2.49 6.96
CA ASN A 23 -5.93 3.94 7.11
C ASN A 23 -4.90 4.69 6.28
N LYS A 24 -3.64 4.23 6.30
CA LYS A 24 -2.58 4.82 5.48
C LYS A 24 -2.84 4.72 3.98
N LEU A 25 -3.49 3.63 3.53
CA LEU A 25 -3.86 3.49 2.13
C LEU A 25 -4.85 4.58 1.70
N ALA A 26 -5.85 4.90 2.54
CA ALA A 26 -6.81 5.95 2.25
C ALA A 26 -6.12 7.32 2.06
N ASP A 27 -5.19 7.68 2.95
CA ASP A 27 -4.39 8.91 2.82
C ASP A 27 -3.58 8.94 1.52
N LEU A 28 -2.93 7.81 1.17
CA LEU A 28 -2.12 7.72 -0.03
C LEU A 28 -2.96 7.80 -1.31
N GLU A 29 -4.17 7.22 -1.31
CA GLU A 29 -5.09 7.31 -2.44
C GLU A 29 -5.58 8.75 -2.63
N PHE A 30 -5.91 9.46 -1.55
CA PHE A 30 -6.28 10.87 -1.62
C PHE A 30 -5.16 11.72 -2.24
N LEU A 31 -3.94 11.59 -1.72
CA LEU A 31 -2.77 12.33 -2.23
C LEU A 31 -2.46 12.00 -3.70
N ALA A 32 -2.62 10.73 -4.11
CA ALA A 32 -2.38 10.32 -5.48
C ALA A 32 -3.39 10.93 -6.46
N ILE A 33 -4.67 11.00 -6.06
CA ILE A 33 -5.76 11.61 -6.85
C ILE A 33 -5.55 13.11 -6.99
N GLU A 34 -5.19 13.80 -5.90
CA GLU A 34 -4.90 15.24 -5.96
C GLU A 34 -3.73 15.53 -6.90
N ALA A 35 -2.62 14.80 -6.75
CA ALA A 35 -1.46 14.96 -7.62
C ALA A 35 -1.76 14.65 -9.10
N GLU A 36 -2.63 13.67 -9.37
CA GLU A 36 -3.12 13.37 -10.73
C GLU A 36 -3.89 14.56 -11.31
N GLY A 37 -4.81 15.12 -10.54
CA GLY A 37 -5.61 16.28 -10.94
C GLY A 37 -4.73 17.49 -11.25
N GLU A 38 -3.78 17.81 -10.37
CA GLU A 38 -2.83 18.90 -10.55
C GLU A 38 -2.00 18.75 -11.83
N PHE A 39 -1.41 17.56 -12.03
CA PHE A 39 -0.63 17.27 -13.24
C PHE A 39 -1.48 17.41 -14.50
N LYS A 40 -2.68 16.83 -14.55
CA LYS A 40 -3.55 16.88 -15.73
C LYS A 40 -3.95 18.30 -16.11
N VAL A 41 -4.32 19.12 -15.12
CA VAL A 41 -4.69 20.52 -15.35
C VAL A 41 -3.48 21.33 -15.81
N ALA A 42 -2.33 21.17 -15.16
CA ALA A 42 -1.11 21.87 -15.53
C ALA A 42 -0.65 21.49 -16.95
N PHE A 43 -0.69 20.21 -17.30
CA PHE A 43 -0.30 19.73 -18.62
C PHE A 43 -1.20 20.29 -19.70
N ALA A 44 -2.52 20.26 -19.49
CA ALA A 44 -3.49 20.80 -20.44
C ALA A 44 -3.30 22.31 -20.66
N LYS A 45 -3.00 23.07 -19.60
CA LYS A 45 -2.67 24.51 -19.69
C LYS A 45 -1.39 24.75 -20.48
N ALA A 46 -0.29 24.10 -20.07
CA ALA A 46 1.00 24.22 -20.73
C ALA A 46 0.93 23.86 -22.22
N PHE A 47 0.20 22.79 -22.56
CA PHE A 47 -0.01 22.38 -23.95
C PHE A 47 -0.80 23.42 -24.74
N ARG A 48 -1.85 24.02 -24.16
CA ARG A 48 -2.67 25.04 -24.82
C ARG A 48 -1.89 26.34 -25.07
N GLU A 49 -1.01 26.72 -24.15
CA GLU A 49 -0.24 27.97 -24.21
C GLU A 49 1.02 27.85 -25.08
N ALA A 50 1.56 26.64 -25.25
CA ALA A 50 2.72 26.40 -26.10
C ALA A 50 2.44 26.71 -27.58
N THR A 51 3.47 27.18 -28.28
CA THR A 51 3.46 27.49 -29.71
C THR A 51 4.23 26.47 -30.53
N GLY A 52 3.95 26.38 -31.83
CA GLY A 52 4.65 25.48 -32.76
C GLY A 52 3.75 24.35 -33.25
N SER A 53 4.38 23.30 -33.78
CA SER A 53 3.65 22.10 -34.19
C SER A 53 3.00 21.42 -32.96
N VAL A 54 2.03 20.52 -33.21
CA VAL A 54 1.39 19.75 -32.13
C VAL A 54 2.40 18.98 -31.30
N GLU A 55 3.43 18.41 -31.94
CA GLU A 55 4.49 17.69 -31.24
C GLU A 55 5.39 18.62 -30.44
N ASP A 56 5.77 19.79 -30.97
CA ASP A 56 6.56 20.77 -30.21
C ASP A 56 5.83 21.20 -28.93
N ARG A 57 4.53 21.51 -29.07
CA ARG A 57 3.66 21.90 -27.95
C ARG A 57 3.58 20.81 -26.89
N LYS A 58 3.51 19.55 -27.31
CA LYS A 58 3.50 18.39 -26.41
C LYS A 58 4.81 18.27 -25.64
N GLN A 59 5.96 18.38 -26.32
CA GLN A 59 7.26 18.29 -25.65
C GLN A 59 7.46 19.45 -24.66
N VAL A 60 7.04 20.66 -25.01
CA VAL A 60 7.05 21.81 -24.09
C VAL A 60 6.19 21.53 -22.86
N ALA A 61 4.97 21.04 -23.04
CA ALA A 61 4.08 20.72 -21.91
C ALA A 61 4.66 19.62 -21.01
N VAL A 62 5.26 18.57 -21.59
CA VAL A 62 5.96 17.52 -20.83
C VAL A 62 7.09 18.11 -19.99
N MET A 63 7.97 18.91 -20.60
CA MET A 63 9.11 19.51 -19.89
C MET A 63 8.66 20.44 -18.75
N GLN A 64 7.62 21.24 -18.97
CA GLN A 64 7.12 22.19 -17.96
C GLN A 64 6.41 21.52 -16.79
N THR A 65 5.84 20.33 -16.99
CA THR A 65 5.01 19.64 -15.98
C THR A 65 5.65 18.39 -15.40
N ASP A 66 6.88 18.08 -15.81
CA ASP A 66 7.68 16.95 -15.33
C ASP A 66 7.74 16.83 -13.79
N PRO A 67 7.89 17.91 -12.99
CA PRO A 67 7.82 17.80 -11.53
C PRO A 67 6.48 17.27 -11.02
N LEU A 68 5.37 17.73 -11.60
CA LEU A 68 4.01 17.31 -11.21
C LEU A 68 3.74 15.86 -11.65
N TRP A 69 4.20 15.50 -12.84
CA TRP A 69 4.15 14.11 -13.31
C TRP A 69 4.87 13.16 -12.35
N ARG A 70 6.09 13.52 -11.92
CA ARG A 70 6.84 12.69 -10.96
C ARG A 70 6.11 12.55 -9.62
N THR A 71 5.49 13.62 -9.13
CA THR A 71 4.70 13.57 -7.89
C THR A 71 3.51 12.63 -8.04
N HIS A 72 2.76 12.76 -9.13
CA HIS A 72 1.65 11.87 -9.46
C HIS A 72 2.10 10.40 -9.53
N GLU A 73 3.15 10.08 -10.29
CA GLU A 73 3.64 8.70 -10.45
C GLU A 73 4.15 8.11 -9.13
N LYS A 74 4.80 8.92 -8.29
CA LYS A 74 5.21 8.49 -6.95
C LYS A 74 4.00 8.19 -6.06
N GLY A 75 2.95 9.01 -6.11
CA GLY A 75 1.70 8.76 -5.41
C GLY A 75 1.05 7.44 -5.85
N ALA A 76 0.92 7.23 -7.15
CA ALA A 76 0.38 5.99 -7.71
C ALA A 76 1.23 4.76 -7.31
N ALA A 77 2.55 4.89 -7.31
CA ALA A 77 3.45 3.84 -6.85
C ALA A 77 3.29 3.54 -5.35
N ALA A 78 3.13 4.57 -4.52
CA ALA A 78 2.92 4.42 -3.07
C ALA A 78 1.61 3.68 -2.76
N VAL A 79 0.52 3.98 -3.47
CA VAL A 79 -0.76 3.25 -3.35
C VAL A 79 -0.58 1.77 -3.69
N ARG A 80 0.09 1.46 -4.81
CA ARG A 80 0.37 0.06 -5.21
C ARG A 80 1.17 -0.68 -4.14
N LEU A 81 2.26 -0.06 -3.65
CA LEU A 81 3.11 -0.65 -2.61
C LEU A 81 2.33 -0.90 -1.32
N GLN A 82 1.49 0.05 -0.90
CA GLN A 82 0.69 -0.09 0.31
C GLN A 82 -0.34 -1.22 0.20
N LYS A 83 -0.95 -1.41 -0.98
CA LYS A 83 -1.84 -2.55 -1.24
C LYS A 83 -1.12 -3.88 -1.12
N GLU A 84 0.11 -3.99 -1.62
CA GLU A 84 0.93 -5.20 -1.45
C GLU A 84 1.36 -5.41 0.01
N HIS A 85 1.62 -4.33 0.75
CA HIS A 85 1.91 -4.40 2.18
C HIS A 85 0.73 -4.98 2.99
N ILE A 86 -0.49 -4.51 2.71
CA ILE A 86 -1.73 -5.03 3.31
C ILE A 86 -1.89 -6.53 3.02
N LYS A 87 -1.67 -6.96 1.77
CA LYS A 87 -1.71 -8.40 1.40
C LYS A 87 -0.69 -9.21 2.20
N ALA A 88 0.52 -8.70 2.37
CA ALA A 88 1.55 -9.36 3.16
C ALA A 88 1.16 -9.49 4.65
N LEU A 89 0.49 -8.49 5.23
CA LEU A 89 -0.03 -8.56 6.59
C LEU A 89 -1.13 -9.63 6.73
N HIS A 90 -2.08 -9.70 5.80
CA HIS A 90 -3.07 -10.77 5.76
C HIS A 90 -2.44 -12.15 5.73
N ALA A 91 -1.47 -12.37 4.83
CA ALA A 91 -0.76 -13.65 4.74
C ALA A 91 -0.05 -14.03 6.05
N ARG A 92 0.58 -13.07 6.73
CA ARG A 92 1.23 -13.31 8.03
C ARG A 92 0.23 -13.67 9.13
N ILE A 93 -0.93 -13.03 9.15
CA ILE A 93 -2.01 -13.35 10.10
C ILE A 93 -2.50 -14.78 9.88
N ASP A 94 -2.71 -15.19 8.63
CA ASP A 94 -3.19 -16.54 8.31
C ASP A 94 -2.15 -17.62 8.64
N VAL A 95 -0.86 -17.35 8.41
CA VAL A 95 0.23 -18.21 8.89
C VAL A 95 0.22 -18.30 10.41
N GLY A 96 0.09 -17.18 11.13
CA GLY A 96 0.04 -17.17 12.59
C GLY A 96 -1.16 -17.95 13.15
N ARG A 97 -2.33 -17.87 12.51
CA ARG A 97 -3.52 -18.68 12.85
C ARG A 97 -3.27 -20.17 12.64
N THR A 98 -2.60 -20.53 11.55
CA THR A 98 -2.21 -21.92 11.25
C THR A 98 -1.28 -22.46 12.32
N ILE A 99 -0.22 -21.72 12.66
CA ILE A 99 0.74 -22.09 13.71
C ILE A 99 0.02 -22.27 15.06
N GLN A 100 -0.88 -21.35 15.43
CA GLN A 100 -1.65 -21.47 16.66
C GLN A 100 -2.54 -22.72 16.69
N SER A 101 -3.18 -23.06 15.57
CA SER A 101 -4.01 -24.25 15.44
C SER A 101 -3.17 -25.53 15.59
N THR A 102 -2.05 -25.63 14.88
CA THR A 102 -1.12 -26.76 14.97
C THR A 102 -0.59 -26.95 16.39
N ALA A 103 -0.14 -25.88 17.03
CA ALA A 103 0.36 -25.93 18.42
C ALA A 103 -0.71 -26.44 19.40
N ARG A 104 -1.98 -26.04 19.22
CA ARG A 104 -3.09 -26.57 20.03
C ARG A 104 -3.33 -28.06 19.79
N ALA A 105 -3.29 -28.50 18.53
CA ALA A 105 -3.47 -29.91 18.18
C ALA A 105 -2.34 -30.78 18.75
N GLU A 106 -1.08 -30.35 18.66
CA GLU A 106 0.06 -31.04 19.26
C GLU A 106 -0.08 -31.17 20.79
N MET A 107 -0.50 -30.11 21.48
CA MET A 107 -0.76 -30.16 22.93
C MET A 107 -1.89 -31.15 23.28
N GLN A 108 -2.95 -31.23 22.47
CA GLN A 108 -4.03 -32.19 22.68
C GLN A 108 -3.55 -33.64 22.48
N MET A 109 -2.74 -33.91 21.47
CA MET A 109 -2.17 -35.24 21.24
C MET A 109 -1.19 -35.66 22.34
N ALA A 110 -0.32 -34.74 22.79
CA ALA A 110 0.61 -34.98 23.88
C ALA A 110 -0.09 -35.16 25.24
N GLY A 111 -1.23 -34.48 25.45
CA GLY A 111 -2.06 -34.65 26.64
C GLY A 111 -2.93 -35.91 26.63
N GLY A 112 -3.17 -36.52 25.46
CA GLY A 112 -3.97 -37.75 25.31
C GLY A 112 -3.15 -39.05 25.37
N THR A 113 -1.85 -38.98 25.66
CA THR A 113 -0.93 -40.14 25.77
C THR A 113 -0.62 -40.54 27.22
N LEU A 114 -1.40 -40.06 28.20
CA LEU A 114 -1.44 -40.52 29.59
C LEU A 114 -2.84 -41.06 29.91
#